data_AF-A0A6B3CR56-F1
#
_entry.id   AF-A0A6B3CR56-F1
#
_cell.length_a   1.000
_cell.length_b   1.000
_cell.length_c   1.000
_cell.angle_alpha   90.00
_cell.angle_beta   90.00
_cell.angle_gamma   90.00
#
_symmetry.space_group_name_H-M   'P 1'
#
loop_
_entity.id
_entity.type
_entity.pdbx_description
1 polymer ?
#
loop_
_entity_poly.entity_id
_entity_poly.type
_entity_poly.pdbx_seq_one_letter_code
_entity_poly.pdbx_strand_id
1 'polypeptide(L)' 'HLPSVEQVFCFENRGAEIGVTLGHPHGQIYAYPFTTPRTALMLRSLAAHKDATGGENLFDAVLAEELSGERVVLES' A
#
# COMPACT_ATOMS: atom_id res chain seq x y z
N HIS A 1 -14.70 -4.95 16.30
CA HIS A 1 -14.14 -5.96 15.36
C HIS A 1 -15.29 -6.49 14.53
N LEU A 2 -15.23 -6.37 13.20
CA LEU A 2 -16.19 -7.03 12.30
C LEU A 2 -15.58 -8.38 11.91
N PRO A 3 -16.12 -9.54 12.34
CA PRO A 3 -15.50 -10.83 12.08
C PRO A 3 -15.34 -11.17 10.60
N SER A 4 -16.13 -10.55 9.72
CA SER A 4 -16.11 -10.73 8.28
C SER A 4 -15.13 -9.82 7.53
N VAL A 5 -14.34 -9.00 8.23
CA VAL A 5 -13.42 -8.04 7.61
C VAL A 5 -12.01 -8.29 8.15
N GLU A 6 -11.17 -8.87 7.31
CA GLU A 6 -9.74 -9.07 7.57
C GLU A 6 -8.90 -7.94 6.96
N GLN A 7 -9.29 -7.43 5.79
CA GLN A 7 -8.59 -6.32 5.14
C GLN A 7 -9.56 -5.23 4.65
N VAL A 8 -9.18 -3.98 4.90
CA VAL A 8 -9.77 -2.79 4.27
C VAL A 8 -8.84 -2.31 3.15
N PHE A 9 -9.36 -2.16 1.94
CA PHE A 9 -8.62 -1.71 0.78
C PHE A 9 -9.27 -0.46 0.19
N CYS A 10 -8.66 0.69 0.44
CA CYS A 10 -9.08 1.99 -0.09
C CYS A 10 -8.35 2.26 -1.41
N PHE A 11 -9.08 2.65 -2.46
CA PHE A 11 -8.49 3.00 -3.75
C PHE A 11 -9.34 4.02 -4.51
N GLU A 12 -8.74 4.66 -5.50
CA GLU A 12 -9.39 5.57 -6.43
C GLU A 12 -8.99 5.16 -7.86
N ASN A 13 -9.97 5.10 -8.76
CA ASN A 13 -9.71 5.10 -10.19
C ASN A 13 -10.08 6.49 -10.71
N ARG A 14 -9.16 7.16 -11.40
CA ARG A 14 -9.36 8.51 -11.93
C ARG A 14 -8.98 8.59 -13.41
N GLY A 15 -9.90 9.09 -14.23
CA GLY A 15 -9.70 9.29 -15.68
C GLY A 15 -10.61 8.38 -16.52
N ALA A 16 -11.22 8.96 -17.55
CA ALA A 16 -12.07 8.19 -18.48
C ALA A 16 -11.23 7.20 -19.30
N GLU A 17 -9.95 7.49 -19.52
CA GLU A 17 -9.03 6.62 -20.26
C GLU A 17 -8.83 5.26 -19.56
N ILE A 18 -9.11 5.18 -18.25
CA ILE A 18 -9.01 3.94 -17.47
C ILE A 18 -10.39 3.37 -17.06
N GLY A 19 -11.46 3.77 -17.77
CA GLY A 19 -12.78 3.17 -17.61
C GLY A 19 -13.67 3.81 -16.53
N VAL A 20 -13.32 5.01 -16.03
CA VAL A 20 -14.19 5.77 -15.12
C VAL A 20 -15.27 6.48 -15.94
N THR A 21 -16.54 6.10 -15.73
CA THR A 21 -17.70 6.72 -16.42
C THR A 21 -18.41 7.77 -15.57
N LEU A 22 -18.30 7.68 -14.23
CA LEU A 22 -18.87 8.64 -13.31
C LEU A 22 -17.87 9.79 -13.08
N GLY A 23 -18.19 10.99 -13.60
CA GLY A 23 -17.32 12.16 -13.50
C GLY A 23 -17.29 12.87 -12.13
N HIS A 24 -18.11 12.44 -11.18
CA HIS A 24 -18.06 12.97 -9.81
C HIS A 24 -16.81 12.44 -9.09
N PRO A 25 -16.03 13.28 -8.37
CA PRO A 25 -14.89 12.80 -7.58
C PRO A 25 -15.34 11.78 -6.52
N HIS A 26 -14.79 10.57 -6.58
CA HIS A 26 -15.11 9.51 -5.62
C HIS A 26 -13.98 8.48 -5.52
N GLY A 27 -13.90 7.81 -4.38
CA GLY A 27 -13.08 6.61 -4.19
C GLY A 27 -13.94 5.38 -3.90
N GLN A 28 -13.30 4.25 -3.69
CA GLN A 28 -13.93 2.99 -3.33
C GLN A 28 -13.20 2.36 -2.15
N ILE A 29 -13.94 1.66 -1.30
CA ILE A 29 -13.40 0.92 -0.16
C ILE A 29 -13.96 -0.49 -0.20
N TYR A 30 -13.08 -1.47 -0.29
CA TYR A 30 -13.44 -2.87 -0.21
C TYR A 30 -13.08 -3.44 1.16
N ALA A 31 -14.02 -4.18 1.75
CA ALA A 31 -13.84 -4.92 2.99
C ALA A 31 -13.79 -6.41 2.64
N TYR A 32 -12.58 -6.99 2.67
CA TYR A 32 -12.35 -8.39 2.31
C TYR A 32 -12.32 -9.28 3.56
N PRO A 33 -12.89 -10.50 3.51
CA PRO A 33 -12.80 -11.49 4.57
C PRO A 33 -11.47 -12.28 4.53
N PHE A 34 -10.49 -11.80 3.78
CA PHE A 34 -9.16 -12.40 3.65
C PHE A 34 -8.13 -11.31 3.29
N THR A 35 -6.86 -11.54 3.59
CA THR A 35 -5.75 -10.71 3.12
C THR A 35 -5.53 -10.88 1.61
N THR A 36 -5.63 -9.79 0.85
CA THR A 36 -5.47 -9.78 -0.61
C THR A 36 -4.05 -10.22 -1.04
N PRO A 37 -3.89 -10.85 -2.22
CA PRO A 37 -2.60 -11.41 -2.65
C PRO A 37 -1.43 -10.41 -2.66
N ARG A 38 -1.67 -9.16 -3.09
CA ARG A 38 -0.65 -8.10 -3.08
C ARG A 38 -0.21 -7.76 -1.66
N THR A 39 -1.15 -7.67 -0.72
CA THR A 39 -0.87 -7.37 0.69
C THR A 39 -0.12 -8.52 1.35
N ALA A 40 -0.53 -9.75 1.08
CA ALA A 40 0.18 -10.94 1.55
C ALA A 40 1.64 -10.98 1.05
N LEU A 41 1.88 -10.58 -0.21
CA LEU A 41 3.25 -10.46 -0.74
C LEU A 41 4.05 -9.40 0.01
N MET A 42 3.50 -8.20 0.21
CA MET A 42 4.18 -7.12 0.95
C MET A 42 4.52 -7.55 2.39
N LEU A 43 3.60 -8.21 3.09
CA LEU A 43 3.84 -8.72 4.44
C LEU A 43 4.96 -9.77 4.49
N ARG A 44 5.06 -10.65 3.48
CA ARG A 44 6.18 -11.60 3.39
C ARG A 44 7.52 -10.89 3.19
N SER A 45 7.58 -9.88 2.33
CA SER A 45 8.80 -9.09 2.12
C SER A 45 9.22 -8.34 3.39
N LEU A 46 8.26 -7.77 4.13
CA LEU A 46 8.51 -7.12 5.41
C LEU A 46 9.09 -8.08 6.45
N ALA A 47 8.49 -9.26 6.60
CA ALA A 47 8.96 -10.28 7.54
C ALA A 47 10.38 -10.75 7.19
N ALA A 48 10.63 -11.07 5.91
CA ALA A 48 11.94 -11.52 5.46
C ALA A 48 13.04 -10.45 5.69
N HIS A 49 12.75 -9.18 5.44
CA HIS A 49 13.69 -8.10 5.70
C HIS A 49 13.95 -7.94 7.20
N LYS A 50 12.91 -7.96 8.03
CA LYS A 50 13.04 -7.86 9.49
C LYS A 50 13.92 -8.99 10.06
N ASP A 51 13.74 -10.21 9.57
CA ASP A 51 14.54 -11.36 9.99
C ASP A 51 16.01 -11.23 9.57
N ALA A 52 16.26 -10.74 8.34
CA ALA A 52 17.61 -10.60 7.79
C ALA A 52 18.43 -9.46 8.43
N THR A 53 17.77 -8.40 8.91
CA THR A 53 18.40 -7.19 9.45
C THR A 53 18.44 -7.14 10.98
N GLY A 54 17.85 -8.13 11.66
CA GLY A 54 17.77 -8.14 13.12
C GLY A 54 16.73 -7.20 13.70
N GLY A 55 15.69 -6.86 12.93
CA GLY A 55 14.54 -6.12 13.42
C GLY A 55 14.19 -4.84 12.66
N GLU A 56 14.95 -4.48 11.62
CA GLU A 56 14.70 -3.25 10.84
C GLU A 56 13.38 -3.34 10.07
N ASN A 57 12.72 -2.20 9.91
CA ASN A 57 11.53 -2.07 9.07
C ASN A 57 11.94 -1.71 7.64
N LEU A 58 11.53 -2.54 6.68
CA LEU A 58 11.84 -2.35 5.27
C LEU A 58 11.44 -0.98 4.72
N PHE A 59 10.26 -0.47 5.09
CA PHE A 59 9.78 0.82 4.57
C PHE A 59 10.52 2.00 5.19
N ASP A 60 10.96 1.89 6.44
CA ASP A 60 11.79 2.94 7.07
C ASP A 60 13.17 2.99 6.42
N ALA A 61 13.78 1.83 6.15
CA ALA A 61 15.06 1.74 5.44
C ALA A 61 14.97 2.31 4.01
N VAL A 62 13.93 1.93 3.25
CA VAL A 62 13.68 2.49 1.91
C VAL A 62 13.47 3.99 1.97
N LEU A 63 12.65 4.49 2.90
CA LEU A 63 12.41 5.92 3.03
C LEU A 63 13.69 6.71 3.32
N ALA A 64 14.55 6.21 4.22
CA ALA A 64 15.83 6.83 4.53
C ALA A 64 16.75 6.92 3.29
N GLU A 65 16.79 5.86 2.48
CA GLU A 65 17.53 5.86 1.22
C GLU A 65 16.95 6.88 0.23
N GLU A 66 15.64 6.85 0.00
CA GLU A 66 14.95 7.75 -0.95
C GLU A 66 15.13 9.22 -0.59
N LEU A 67 15.07 9.59 0.70
CA LEU A 67 15.28 10.96 1.16
C LEU A 67 16.70 11.49 0.94
N SER A 68 17.68 10.59 0.84
CA SER A 68 19.08 10.95 0.52
C SER A 68 19.37 11.00 -0.97
N GLY A 69 18.43 10.54 -1.81
CA GLY A 69 18.63 10.33 -3.24
C GLY A 69 17.96 11.38 -4.13
N GLU A 70 18.10 11.19 -5.44
CA GLU A 70 17.58 12.11 -6.47
C GLU A 70 16.09 11.87 -6.82
N ARG A 71 15.44 10.87 -6.18
CA ARG A 71 14.07 10.44 -6.53
C ARG A 71 12.97 11.15 -5.73
N VAL A 72 13.34 12.08 -4.85
CA VAL A 72 12.36 12.93 -4.14
C VAL A 72 11.68 13.87 -5.13
N VAL A 73 10.35 13.78 -5.22
CA VAL A 73 9.53 14.66 -6.07
C VAL A 73 8.91 15.81 -5.27
N LEU A 74 8.56 15.57 -4.00
CA LEU A 74 7.93 16.54 -3.10
C LEU A 74 8.33 16.22 -1.65
N GLU A 75 8.63 17.26 -0.88
CA GLU A 75 8.84 17.22 0.56
C GLU A 75 7.96 18.31 1.20
N SER A 76 7.33 18.00 2.34
CA SER A 76 6.35 18.87 3.02
C SER A 76 6.52 18.85 4.52
#